data_AF-A0A916JMC6-F1
#
_entry.id   AF-A0A916JMC6-F1
#
_cell.length_a   1.000
_cell.length_b   1.000
_cell.length_c   1.000
_cell.angle_alpha   90.00
_cell.angle_beta   90.00
_cell.angle_gamma   90.00
#
_symmetry.space_group_name_H-M   'P 1'
#
loop_
_entity.id
_entity.type
_entity.pdbx_description
1 polymer ?
#
loop_
_entity_poly.entity_id
_entity_poly.type
_entity_poly.pdbx_seq_one_letter_code
_entity_poly.pdbx_strand_id
1 'polypeptide(L)'
;MKIGICDWGIGGLGLVKAMQDREVAGDIVYFSDAGYTPYGKVDEALLRKRWNQVKGFLRGQGAEQIVVACNALSTVVENEKKVITVGNAVKSIIKEYSRSRLAILGGFRTIESKIYDFGFKGHTGWVAQPLSALVERGVLEGPEVIEEVHRIINQIGQVEVIVLACTHYPALMPVLKELYPDTKFIDPTERLLSDVTELSIQHGELTCYTTGNTTQMMASTQKAWGMVLHKVSQIELTLQ
;
A
#
# COMPACT_ATOMS: atom_id res chain seq x y z
N MET A 1 0.47 7.04 -22.19
CA MET A 1 -0.49 6.20 -21.45
C MET A 1 -0.56 6.72 -20.02
N LYS A 2 -1.75 6.89 -19.45
CA LYS A 2 -1.93 7.42 -18.09
C LYS A 2 -2.27 6.30 -17.09
N ILE A 3 -1.55 6.23 -15.97
CA ILE A 3 -1.74 5.23 -14.91
C ILE A 3 -2.49 5.88 -13.74
N GLY A 4 -3.59 5.27 -13.32
CA GLY A 4 -4.27 5.63 -12.08
C GLY A 4 -3.77 4.76 -10.94
N ILE A 5 -3.36 5.35 -9.83
CA ILE A 5 -2.92 4.61 -8.63
C ILE A 5 -3.85 5.02 -7.49
N CYS A 6 -4.42 4.06 -6.77
CA CYS A 6 -5.22 4.35 -5.58
C CYS A 6 -4.71 3.66 -4.32
N ASP A 7 -4.82 4.39 -3.21
CA ASP A 7 -4.66 3.90 -1.85
C ASP A 7 -5.66 4.61 -0.92
N TRP A 8 -5.81 4.13 0.31
CA TRP A 8 -6.55 4.85 1.33
C TRP A 8 -5.83 6.14 1.75
N GLY A 9 -4.50 6.19 1.76
CA GLY A 9 -3.76 7.37 2.25
C GLY A 9 -2.45 7.59 1.52
N ILE A 10 -1.36 7.88 2.25
CA ILE A 10 -0.05 8.19 1.66
C ILE A 10 0.80 6.96 1.31
N GLY A 11 0.40 5.76 1.76
CA GLY A 11 1.22 4.55 1.63
C GLY A 11 1.63 4.26 0.18
N GLY A 12 0.68 4.35 -0.74
CA GLY A 12 0.88 4.08 -2.17
C GLY A 12 1.82 5.07 -2.87
N LEU A 13 2.21 6.19 -2.23
CA LEU A 13 3.21 7.09 -2.79
C LEU A 13 4.62 6.48 -2.76
N GLY A 14 4.89 5.48 -1.91
CA GLY A 14 6.13 4.70 -2.00
C GLY A 14 6.26 3.99 -3.35
N LEU A 15 5.16 3.46 -3.88
CA LEU A 15 5.12 2.91 -5.25
C LEU A 15 5.36 4.00 -6.30
N VAL A 16 4.71 5.16 -6.16
CA VAL A 16 4.91 6.30 -7.10
C VAL A 16 6.37 6.73 -7.11
N LYS A 17 7.01 6.84 -5.94
CA LYS A 17 8.44 7.15 -5.82
C LYS A 17 9.29 6.15 -6.58
N ALA A 18 9.04 4.85 -6.35
CA ALA A 18 9.82 3.80 -6.99
C ALA A 18 9.60 3.74 -8.51
N MET A 19 8.39 4.07 -8.99
CA MET A 19 8.08 4.24 -10.41
C MET A 19 8.88 5.41 -11.02
N GLN A 20 8.89 6.57 -10.34
CA GLN A 20 9.66 7.74 -10.79
C GLN A 20 11.17 7.48 -10.79
N ASP A 21 11.71 6.85 -9.74
CA ASP A 21 13.14 6.54 -9.61
C ASP A 21 13.65 5.58 -10.69
N ARG A 22 12.77 4.73 -11.23
CA ARG A 22 13.10 3.79 -12.30
C ARG A 22 12.76 4.31 -13.69
N GLU A 23 12.19 5.52 -13.78
CA GLU A 23 11.66 6.07 -15.01
C GLU A 23 10.60 5.16 -15.65
N VAL A 24 9.84 4.45 -14.81
CA VAL A 24 8.79 3.50 -15.19
C VAL A 24 7.43 4.15 -14.94
N ALA A 25 7.02 5.05 -15.84
CA ALA A 25 5.62 5.43 -16.10
C ALA A 25 5.53 6.65 -17.02
N GLY A 26 4.39 6.80 -17.70
CA GLY A 26 3.94 8.09 -18.21
C GLY A 26 3.21 8.89 -17.12
N ASP A 27 2.22 9.70 -17.49
CA ASP A 27 1.43 10.47 -16.51
C ASP A 27 0.80 9.57 -15.44
N ILE A 28 0.92 9.99 -14.18
CA ILE A 28 0.36 9.30 -13.02
C ILE A 28 -0.74 10.15 -12.41
N VAL A 29 -1.91 9.56 -12.21
CA VAL A 29 -2.95 10.09 -11.34
C VAL A 29 -2.94 9.29 -10.05
N TYR A 30 -2.47 9.90 -8.97
CA TYR A 30 -2.54 9.31 -7.64
C TYR A 30 -3.79 9.77 -6.92
N PHE A 31 -4.54 8.83 -6.36
CA PHE A 31 -5.74 9.09 -5.56
C PHE A 31 -5.59 8.51 -4.15
N SER A 32 -5.70 9.37 -3.15
CA SER A 32 -5.72 9.03 -1.73
C SER A 32 -7.12 9.21 -1.15
N ASP A 33 -7.71 8.16 -0.59
CA ASP A 33 -9.03 8.22 0.03
C ASP A 33 -9.03 8.59 1.52
N ALA A 34 -8.08 9.43 1.95
CA ALA A 34 -7.79 9.64 3.38
C ALA A 34 -8.93 10.32 4.16
N GLY A 35 -9.88 10.97 3.47
CA GLY A 35 -11.08 11.52 4.08
C GLY A 35 -12.18 10.47 4.34
N TYR A 36 -12.03 9.26 3.79
CA TYR A 36 -12.93 8.15 4.05
C TYR A 36 -12.47 7.31 5.24
N THR A 37 -13.38 6.50 5.79
CA THR A 37 -13.03 5.52 6.82
C THR A 37 -11.89 4.62 6.32
N PRO A 38 -10.82 4.40 7.12
CA PRO A 38 -9.72 3.50 6.74
C PRO A 38 -10.23 2.19 6.19
N TYR A 39 -9.81 1.81 4.98
CA TYR A 39 -10.33 0.61 4.30
C TYR A 39 -10.20 -0.67 5.14
N GLY A 40 -9.21 -0.72 6.03
CA GLY A 40 -9.04 -1.79 7.02
C GLY A 40 -10.20 -1.96 8.01
N LYS A 41 -11.06 -0.95 8.16
CA LYS A 41 -12.21 -0.87 9.10
C LYS A 41 -13.57 -0.81 8.38
N VAL A 42 -13.59 -0.71 7.06
CA VAL A 42 -14.82 -0.68 6.25
C VAL A 42 -15.30 -2.11 6.04
N ASP A 43 -16.61 -2.39 6.01
CA ASP A 43 -17.15 -3.71 5.68
C ASP A 43 -16.94 -4.07 4.19
N GLU A 44 -17.07 -5.34 3.83
CA GLU A 44 -16.69 -5.79 2.49
C GLU A 44 -17.60 -5.21 1.39
N ALA A 45 -18.92 -5.21 1.64
CA ALA A 45 -19.90 -4.75 0.67
C ALA A 45 -19.75 -3.24 0.43
N LEU A 46 -19.53 -2.47 1.48
CA LEU A 46 -19.30 -1.04 1.40
C LEU A 46 -17.94 -0.73 0.74
N LEU A 47 -16.90 -1.51 1.05
CA LEU A 47 -15.60 -1.33 0.40
C LEU A 47 -15.66 -1.65 -1.10
N ARG A 48 -16.43 -2.65 -1.52
CA ARG A 48 -16.69 -2.96 -2.94
C ARG A 48 -17.44 -1.83 -3.64
N LYS A 49 -18.43 -1.23 -2.98
CA LYS A 49 -19.11 -0.02 -3.48
C LYS A 49 -18.12 1.15 -3.62
N ARG A 50 -17.29 1.36 -2.60
CA ARG A 50 -16.28 2.42 -2.62
C ARG A 50 -15.24 2.22 -3.72
N TRP A 51 -14.79 0.98 -3.93
CA TRP A 51 -13.91 0.61 -5.04
C TRP A 51 -14.47 1.06 -6.39
N ASN A 52 -15.75 0.79 -6.67
CA ASN A 52 -16.37 1.19 -7.93
C ASN A 52 -16.37 2.70 -8.15
N GLN A 53 -16.54 3.49 -7.09
CA GLN A 53 -16.47 4.96 -7.17
C GLN A 53 -15.05 5.45 -7.46
N VAL A 54 -14.07 4.93 -6.72
CA VAL A 54 -12.64 5.27 -6.91
C VAL A 54 -12.19 4.89 -8.32
N LYS A 55 -12.57 3.70 -8.79
CA LYS A 55 -12.33 3.24 -10.15
C LYS A 55 -12.96 4.18 -11.17
N GLY A 56 -14.23 4.54 -11.01
CA GLY A 56 -14.93 5.49 -11.89
C GLY A 56 -14.24 6.86 -11.95
N PHE A 57 -13.82 7.39 -10.81
CA PHE A 57 -13.05 8.63 -10.73
C PHE A 57 -11.73 8.55 -11.50
N LEU A 58 -10.92 7.51 -11.25
CA LEU A 58 -9.63 7.34 -11.94
C LEU A 58 -9.82 7.22 -13.46
N ARG A 59 -10.84 6.48 -13.91
CA ARG A 59 -11.19 6.41 -15.34
C ARG A 59 -11.61 7.77 -15.89
N GLY A 60 -12.39 8.55 -15.13
CA GLY A 60 -12.76 9.93 -15.48
C GLY A 60 -11.56 10.88 -15.59
N GLN A 61 -10.47 10.63 -14.85
CA GLN A 61 -9.20 11.36 -14.99
C GLN A 61 -8.33 10.85 -16.15
N GLY A 62 -8.83 9.90 -16.94
CA GLY A 62 -8.16 9.33 -18.11
C GLY A 62 -7.22 8.17 -17.83
N ALA A 63 -7.28 7.54 -16.64
CA ALA A 63 -6.45 6.37 -16.36
C ALA A 63 -6.81 5.20 -17.30
N GLU A 64 -5.82 4.73 -18.06
CA GLU A 64 -5.95 3.59 -18.98
C GLU A 64 -5.67 2.26 -18.26
N GLN A 65 -4.81 2.29 -17.24
CA GLN A 65 -4.54 1.19 -16.33
C GLN A 65 -4.68 1.69 -14.89
N ILE A 66 -5.24 0.87 -14.01
CA ILE A 66 -5.37 1.19 -12.59
C ILE A 66 -4.51 0.25 -11.76
N VAL A 67 -3.72 0.80 -10.85
CA VAL A 67 -2.97 0.06 -9.83
C VAL A 67 -3.59 0.31 -8.47
N VAL A 68 -4.12 -0.76 -7.88
CA VAL A 68 -4.62 -0.76 -6.51
C VAL A 68 -3.45 -1.05 -5.58
N ALA A 69 -2.85 0.01 -5.04
CA ALA A 69 -1.72 -0.10 -4.12
C ALA A 69 -2.19 -0.60 -2.75
N CYS A 70 -3.43 -0.34 -2.33
CA CYS A 70 -3.92 -0.74 -1.02
C CYS A 70 -4.17 -2.26 -0.90
N ASN A 71 -3.55 -2.90 0.09
CA ASN A 71 -3.78 -4.31 0.41
C ASN A 71 -5.23 -4.58 0.87
N ALA A 72 -5.81 -3.68 1.68
CA ALA A 72 -7.20 -3.82 2.13
C ALA A 72 -8.20 -3.68 0.98
N LEU A 73 -7.96 -2.75 0.04
CA LEU A 73 -8.82 -2.62 -1.15
C LEU A 73 -8.68 -3.84 -2.07
N SER A 74 -7.48 -4.42 -2.17
CA SER A 74 -7.23 -5.64 -2.95
C SER A 74 -8.11 -6.83 -2.53
N THR A 75 -8.70 -6.83 -1.31
CA THR A 75 -9.59 -7.91 -0.86
C THR A 75 -10.94 -7.93 -1.55
N VAL A 76 -11.36 -6.81 -2.15
CA VAL A 76 -12.68 -6.68 -2.81
C VAL A 76 -12.59 -6.47 -4.32
N VAL A 77 -11.38 -6.30 -4.84
CA VAL A 77 -11.13 -6.13 -6.28
C VAL A 77 -11.20 -7.50 -6.94
N GLU A 78 -12.15 -7.65 -7.87
CA GLU A 78 -12.29 -8.85 -8.68
C GLU A 78 -11.26 -8.88 -9.82
N ASN A 79 -11.21 -9.98 -10.57
CA ASN A 79 -10.31 -10.07 -11.73
C ASN A 79 -10.79 -9.16 -12.86
N GLU A 80 -10.41 -7.89 -12.79
CA GLU A 80 -10.80 -6.84 -13.73
C GLU A 80 -9.68 -6.56 -14.75
N LYS A 81 -10.05 -6.46 -16.03
CA LYS A 81 -9.09 -6.12 -17.08
C LYS A 81 -8.49 -4.73 -16.85
N LYS A 82 -7.17 -4.59 -17.05
CA LYS A 82 -6.41 -3.35 -16.83
C LYS A 82 -6.46 -2.83 -15.38
N VAL A 83 -6.67 -3.72 -14.42
CA VAL A 83 -6.50 -3.44 -12.99
C VAL A 83 -5.44 -4.39 -12.44
N ILE A 84 -4.39 -3.82 -11.83
CA ILE A 84 -3.35 -4.57 -11.13
C ILE A 84 -3.50 -4.27 -9.64
N THR A 85 -3.31 -5.27 -8.80
CA THR A 85 -3.39 -5.10 -7.34
C THR A 85 -2.07 -5.46 -6.67
N VAL A 86 -1.70 -4.75 -5.62
CA VAL A 86 -0.60 -5.17 -4.73
C VAL A 86 -0.84 -6.58 -4.19
N GLY A 87 -2.10 -7.00 -4.07
CA GLY A 87 -2.45 -8.34 -3.65
C GLY A 87 -1.87 -9.42 -4.55
N ASN A 88 -1.81 -9.21 -5.87
CA ASN A 88 -1.17 -10.16 -6.78
C ASN A 88 0.34 -10.28 -6.51
N ALA A 89 1.01 -9.16 -6.27
CA ALA A 89 2.41 -9.11 -5.90
C ALA A 89 2.68 -9.87 -4.59
N VAL A 90 1.90 -9.61 -3.54
CA VAL A 90 2.00 -10.30 -2.24
C VAL A 90 1.75 -11.81 -2.39
N LYS A 91 0.72 -12.22 -3.14
CA LYS A 91 0.44 -13.64 -3.41
C LYS A 91 1.60 -14.32 -4.13
N SER A 92 2.23 -13.64 -5.08
CA SER A 92 3.39 -14.14 -5.81
C SER A 92 4.60 -14.33 -4.89
N ILE A 93 4.86 -13.37 -3.99
CA ILE A 93 5.91 -13.47 -2.97
C ILE A 93 5.62 -14.66 -2.05
N ILE A 94 4.40 -14.82 -1.53
CA ILE A 94 4.09 -15.93 -0.62
C ILE A 94 4.35 -17.30 -1.28
N LYS A 95 4.03 -17.45 -2.57
CA LYS A 95 4.32 -18.67 -3.33
C LYS A 95 5.82 -18.92 -3.47
N GLU A 96 6.59 -17.87 -3.76
CA GLU A 96 8.06 -17.91 -3.82
C GLU A 96 8.68 -18.38 -2.49
N TYR A 97 8.13 -17.92 -1.37
CA TYR A 97 8.57 -18.28 -0.01
C TYR A 97 7.70 -19.37 0.64
N SER A 98 7.07 -20.25 -0.14
CA SER A 98 6.16 -21.28 0.36
C SER A 98 6.83 -22.35 1.26
N ARG A 99 8.17 -22.39 1.30
CA ARG A 99 8.97 -23.31 2.12
C ARG A 99 9.60 -22.65 3.35
N SER A 100 9.44 -21.35 3.53
CA SER A 100 10.01 -20.60 4.66
C SER A 100 8.98 -20.43 5.78
N ARG A 101 9.44 -20.24 7.02
CA ARG A 101 8.59 -19.70 8.10
C ARG A 101 8.33 -18.23 7.82
N LEU A 102 7.12 -17.92 7.37
CA LEU A 102 6.76 -16.60 6.87
C LEU A 102 5.64 -15.99 7.70
N ALA A 103 5.80 -14.71 8.06
CA ALA A 103 4.70 -13.91 8.57
C ALA A 103 4.25 -12.86 7.56
N ILE A 104 2.96 -12.57 7.57
CA ILE A 104 2.34 -11.53 6.77
C ILE A 104 1.86 -10.45 7.75
N LEU A 105 2.47 -9.27 7.70
CA LEU A 105 2.00 -8.13 8.49
C LEU A 105 1.06 -7.30 7.65
N GLY A 106 -0.18 -7.14 8.10
CA GLY A 106 -1.19 -6.38 7.39
C GLY A 106 -2.15 -5.63 8.30
N GLY A 107 -3.02 -4.83 7.68
CA GLY A 107 -4.18 -4.26 8.37
C GLY A 107 -5.23 -5.33 8.69
N PHE A 108 -6.16 -4.98 9.58
CA PHE A 108 -7.20 -5.91 10.07
C PHE A 108 -7.96 -6.62 8.94
N ARG A 109 -8.60 -5.87 8.02
CA ARG A 109 -9.28 -6.45 6.84
C ARG A 109 -8.39 -7.38 6.01
N THR A 110 -7.14 -6.99 5.77
CA THR A 110 -6.21 -7.79 4.97
C THR A 110 -6.04 -9.18 5.59
N ILE A 111 -5.77 -9.24 6.90
CA ILE A 111 -5.55 -10.50 7.63
C ILE A 111 -6.86 -11.29 7.76
N GLU A 112 -7.94 -10.64 8.19
CA GLU A 112 -9.25 -11.30 8.40
C GLU A 112 -9.85 -11.86 7.11
N SER A 113 -9.63 -11.19 5.97
CA SER A 113 -10.13 -11.66 4.67
C SER A 113 -9.52 -12.99 4.22
N LYS A 114 -8.40 -13.41 4.83
CA LYS A 114 -7.62 -14.59 4.41
C LYS A 114 -7.22 -14.58 2.93
N ILE A 115 -7.18 -13.41 2.28
CA ILE A 115 -6.79 -13.28 0.86
C ILE A 115 -5.41 -13.87 0.55
N TYR A 116 -4.57 -13.97 1.58
CA TYR A 116 -3.21 -14.50 1.51
C TYR A 116 -3.02 -15.85 2.21
N ASP A 117 -4.10 -16.47 2.69
CA ASP A 117 -4.08 -17.80 3.27
C ASP A 117 -4.12 -18.85 2.14
N PHE A 118 -2.96 -19.41 1.83
CA PHE A 118 -2.79 -20.45 0.81
C PHE A 118 -2.68 -21.86 1.41
N GLY A 119 -2.87 -22.02 2.72
CA GLY A 119 -2.72 -23.31 3.40
C GLY A 119 -1.29 -23.86 3.45
N PHE A 120 -0.28 -23.03 3.19
CA PHE A 120 1.12 -23.41 3.37
C PHE A 120 1.46 -23.53 4.86
N LYS A 121 2.24 -24.55 5.22
CA LYS A 121 2.66 -24.77 6.62
C LYS A 121 3.68 -23.72 7.03
N GLY A 122 3.42 -23.03 8.13
CA GLY A 122 4.34 -22.04 8.70
C GLY A 122 4.07 -20.59 8.28
N HIS A 123 2.98 -20.34 7.53
CA HIS A 123 2.54 -19.00 7.15
C HIS A 123 1.52 -18.49 8.15
N THR A 124 1.75 -17.31 8.73
CA THR A 124 0.83 -16.71 9.71
C THR A 124 0.55 -15.25 9.40
N GLY A 125 -0.72 -14.85 9.48
CA GLY A 125 -1.15 -13.47 9.31
C GLY A 125 -1.22 -12.74 10.65
N TRP A 126 -0.69 -11.52 10.70
CA TRP A 126 -0.61 -10.70 11.91
C TRP A 126 -1.08 -9.28 11.64
N VAL A 127 -1.98 -8.79 12.51
CA VAL A 127 -2.48 -7.42 12.43
C VAL A 127 -1.48 -6.46 13.04
N ALA A 128 -0.92 -5.56 12.22
CA ALA A 128 0.12 -4.62 12.63
C ALA A 128 -0.43 -3.18 12.78
N GLN A 129 -1.38 -3.01 13.71
CA GLN A 129 -1.88 -1.70 14.12
C GLN A 129 -1.26 -1.29 15.46
N PRO A 130 -0.96 0.01 15.69
CA PRO A 130 -1.40 1.18 14.91
C PRO A 130 -0.38 1.70 13.88
N LEU A 131 0.62 0.91 13.45
CA LEU A 131 1.75 1.37 12.62
C LEU A 131 1.35 2.21 11.38
N SER A 132 0.31 1.83 10.65
CA SER A 132 -0.14 2.60 9.48
C SER A 132 -0.62 4.02 9.85
N ALA A 133 -1.24 4.17 11.02
CA ALA A 133 -1.67 5.47 11.52
C ALA A 133 -0.50 6.33 12.01
N LEU A 134 0.61 5.73 12.46
CA LEU A 134 1.84 6.47 12.78
C LEU A 134 2.44 7.07 11.51
N VAL A 135 2.55 6.25 10.45
CA VAL A 135 3.07 6.67 9.14
C VAL A 135 2.21 7.80 8.53
N GLU A 136 0.88 7.71 8.60
CA GLU A 136 -0.01 8.81 8.15
C GLU A 136 0.20 10.14 8.88
N ARG A 137 0.62 10.09 10.15
CA ARG A 137 0.99 11.30 10.92
C ARG A 137 2.44 11.75 10.65
N GLY A 138 3.19 11.02 9.83
CA GLY A 138 4.60 11.26 9.59
C GLY A 138 5.47 10.94 10.80
N VAL A 139 5.05 10.01 11.66
CA VAL A 139 5.81 9.49 12.79
C VAL A 139 6.42 8.15 12.37
N LEU A 140 7.73 8.14 12.11
CA LEU A 140 8.44 7.02 11.48
C LEU A 140 9.54 6.43 12.36
N GLU A 141 9.92 7.13 13.42
CA GLU A 141 10.99 6.77 14.35
C GLU A 141 10.64 7.28 15.76
N GLY A 142 11.50 6.94 16.73
CA GLY A 142 11.35 7.34 18.12
C GLY A 142 10.57 6.34 18.97
N PRO A 143 10.39 6.65 20.28
CA PRO A 143 9.89 5.68 21.26
C PRO A 143 8.52 5.07 20.92
N GLU A 144 7.58 5.88 20.43
CA GLU A 144 6.23 5.41 20.05
C GLU A 144 6.29 4.33 18.95
N VAL A 145 7.11 4.53 17.92
CA VAL A 145 7.27 3.56 16.82
C VAL A 145 7.97 2.31 17.30
N ILE A 146 9.05 2.46 18.07
CA ILE A 146 9.84 1.34 18.59
C ILE A 146 8.98 0.45 19.49
N GLU A 147 8.18 1.05 20.39
CA GLU A 147 7.29 0.32 21.29
C GLU A 147 6.26 -0.50 20.52
N GLU A 148 5.58 0.10 19.54
CA GLU A 148 4.57 -0.60 18.74
C GLU A 148 5.18 -1.69 17.85
N VAL A 149 6.35 -1.43 17.26
CA VAL A 149 7.09 -2.42 16.47
C VAL A 149 7.47 -3.61 17.35
N HIS A 150 8.04 -3.40 18.55
CA HIS A 150 8.33 -4.48 19.49
C HIS A 150 7.08 -5.25 19.90
N ARG A 151 6.00 -4.54 20.24
CA ARG A 151 4.74 -5.16 20.67
C ARG A 151 4.17 -6.09 19.60
N ILE A 152 4.28 -5.72 18.33
CA ILE A 152 3.75 -6.49 17.20
C ILE A 152 4.71 -7.63 16.82
N ILE A 153 5.97 -7.32 16.55
CA ILE A 153 6.92 -8.29 16.00
C ILE A 153 7.24 -9.40 17.00
N ASN A 154 7.35 -9.09 18.30
CA ASN A 154 7.67 -10.10 19.32
C ASN A 154 6.55 -11.15 19.48
N GLN A 155 5.33 -10.88 19.02
CA GLN A 155 4.23 -11.86 19.05
C GLN A 155 4.31 -12.88 17.91
N ILE A 156 5.00 -12.54 16.80
CA ILE A 156 5.07 -13.36 15.59
C ILE A 156 5.86 -14.66 15.83
N GLY A 157 6.77 -14.66 16.81
CA GLY A 157 7.70 -15.76 17.06
C GLY A 157 8.83 -15.81 16.05
N GLN A 158 9.50 -16.97 15.93
CA GLN A 158 10.64 -17.12 15.02
C GLN A 158 10.18 -17.34 13.57
N VAL A 159 10.30 -16.28 12.77
CA VAL A 159 10.08 -16.31 11.32
C VAL A 159 11.36 -15.91 10.59
N GLU A 160 11.54 -16.45 9.39
CA GLU A 160 12.67 -16.11 8.51
C GLU A 160 12.34 -14.89 7.64
N VAL A 161 11.05 -14.74 7.29
CA VAL A 161 10.58 -13.75 6.33
C VAL A 161 9.33 -13.07 6.85
N ILE A 162 9.29 -11.74 6.75
CA ILE A 162 8.11 -10.93 7.03
C ILE A 162 7.72 -10.16 5.77
N VAL A 163 6.54 -10.45 5.22
CA VAL A 163 5.97 -9.70 4.09
C VAL A 163 5.16 -8.53 4.62
N LEU A 164 5.49 -7.33 4.15
CA LEU A 164 4.84 -6.08 4.53
C LEU A 164 3.57 -5.86 3.68
N ALA A 165 2.47 -6.51 4.05
CA ALA A 165 1.17 -6.45 3.38
C ALA A 165 0.32 -5.23 3.81
N CYS A 166 0.96 -4.07 3.94
CA CYS A 166 0.37 -2.75 4.06
C CYS A 166 1.31 -1.74 3.41
N THR A 167 0.78 -0.82 2.63
CA THR A 167 1.57 0.18 1.89
C THR A 167 2.34 1.15 2.77
N HIS A 168 1.93 1.31 4.04
CA HIS A 168 2.61 2.17 5.01
C HIS A 168 3.88 1.56 5.57
N TYR A 169 3.93 0.24 5.75
CA TYR A 169 4.98 -0.40 6.54
C TYR A 169 6.39 -0.29 5.93
N PRO A 170 6.58 -0.23 4.59
CA PRO A 170 7.89 0.04 4.02
C PRO A 170 8.50 1.38 4.46
N ALA A 171 7.70 2.39 4.85
CA ALA A 171 8.22 3.64 5.41
C ALA A 171 8.91 3.46 6.77
N LEU A 172 8.63 2.34 7.47
CA LEU A 172 9.25 1.97 8.74
C LEU A 172 10.44 1.01 8.54
N MET A 173 10.82 0.71 7.29
CA MET A 173 11.91 -0.23 6.98
C MET A 173 13.24 0.10 7.71
N PRO A 174 13.67 1.38 7.87
CA PRO A 174 14.87 1.69 8.65
C PRO A 174 14.79 1.17 10.08
N VAL A 175 13.72 1.48 10.81
CA VAL A 175 13.50 1.04 12.20
C VAL A 175 13.35 -0.49 12.28
N LEU A 176 12.63 -1.11 11.33
CA LEU A 176 12.45 -2.56 11.29
C LEU A 176 13.79 -3.30 11.14
N LYS A 177 14.68 -2.80 10.27
CA LYS A 177 16.01 -3.39 10.05
C LYS A 177 16.97 -3.14 11.21
N GLU A 178 16.86 -2.00 11.87
CA GLU A 178 17.66 -1.68 13.05
C GLU A 178 17.31 -2.60 14.22
N LEU A 179 16.02 -2.77 14.50
CA LEU A 179 15.55 -3.57 15.63
C LEU A 179 15.62 -5.09 15.37
N TYR A 180 15.47 -5.51 14.12
CA TYR A 180 15.41 -6.93 13.73
C TYR A 180 16.32 -7.22 12.52
N PRO A 181 17.65 -7.07 12.65
CA PRO A 181 18.60 -7.20 11.54
C PRO A 181 18.63 -8.59 10.90
N ASP A 182 18.30 -9.63 11.67
CA ASP A 182 18.29 -11.03 11.20
C ASP A 182 16.98 -11.41 10.49
N THR A 183 15.96 -10.54 10.50
CA THR A 183 14.66 -10.80 9.85
C THR A 183 14.67 -10.27 8.42
N LYS A 184 14.32 -11.11 7.44
CA LYS A 184 14.11 -10.66 6.07
C LYS A 184 12.75 -9.99 5.90
N PHE A 185 12.71 -8.67 5.91
CA PHE A 185 11.51 -7.90 5.53
C PHE A 185 11.39 -7.80 4.00
N ILE A 186 10.19 -8.03 3.47
CA ILE A 186 9.89 -7.92 2.04
C ILE A 186 8.82 -6.85 1.81
N ASP A 187 9.20 -5.82 1.07
CA ASP A 187 8.28 -4.84 0.49
C ASP A 187 7.73 -5.39 -0.85
N PRO A 188 6.40 -5.52 -1.02
CA PRO A 188 5.81 -6.01 -2.27
C PRO A 188 5.92 -5.02 -3.44
N THR A 189 6.33 -3.77 -3.22
CA THR A 189 6.45 -2.73 -4.24
C THR A 189 7.31 -3.19 -5.41
N GLU A 190 8.42 -3.88 -5.14
CA GLU A 190 9.32 -4.40 -6.17
C GLU A 190 8.63 -5.36 -7.15
N ARG A 191 7.85 -6.31 -6.61
CA ARG A 191 7.08 -7.24 -7.42
C ARG A 191 5.93 -6.53 -8.14
N LEU A 192 5.28 -5.58 -7.48
CA LEU A 192 4.21 -4.79 -8.10
C LEU A 192 4.73 -3.96 -9.28
N LEU A 193 5.92 -3.37 -9.18
CA LEU A 193 6.56 -2.67 -10.30
C LEU A 193 6.76 -3.61 -11.48
N SER A 194 7.21 -4.85 -11.25
CA SER A 194 7.41 -5.82 -12.34
C SER A 194 6.12 -6.14 -13.10
N ASP A 195 4.96 -6.09 -12.43
CA ASP A 195 3.64 -6.28 -13.05
C ASP A 195 3.20 -5.04 -13.86
N VAL A 196 3.75 -3.86 -13.56
CA VAL A 196 3.47 -2.59 -14.23
C VAL A 196 4.46 -2.30 -15.37
N THR A 197 5.68 -2.87 -15.35
CA THR A 197 6.83 -2.53 -16.23
C THR A 197 6.77 -2.93 -17.71
N GLU A 198 5.62 -3.31 -18.28
CA GLU A 198 5.49 -3.39 -19.76
C GLU A 198 5.40 -2.00 -20.44
N LEU A 199 5.71 -0.92 -19.71
CA LEU A 199 5.45 0.46 -20.10
C LEU A 199 6.77 1.25 -20.17
N SER A 200 7.18 1.59 -21.39
CA SER A 200 8.41 2.34 -21.68
C SER A 200 8.31 3.83 -21.29
N ILE A 201 9.27 4.26 -20.48
CA ILE A 201 10.13 5.46 -20.52
C ILE A 201 9.54 6.71 -21.19
N GLN A 202 8.92 7.60 -20.39
CA GLN A 202 8.93 9.04 -20.60
C GLN A 202 8.82 9.76 -19.25
N HIS A 203 9.34 10.98 -19.12
CA HIS A 203 8.99 11.86 -18.00
C HIS A 203 7.49 12.19 -18.09
N GLY A 204 6.70 11.71 -17.13
CA GLY A 204 5.27 12.00 -16.99
C GLY A 204 4.96 12.93 -15.83
N GLU A 205 3.81 13.61 -15.89
CA GLU A 205 3.35 14.45 -14.78
C GLU A 205 2.69 13.60 -13.68
N LEU A 206 2.96 13.92 -12.42
CA LEU A 206 2.23 13.39 -11.27
C LEU A 206 1.12 14.36 -10.87
N THR A 207 -0.13 13.92 -10.97
CA THR A 207 -1.29 14.63 -10.43
C THR A 207 -1.84 13.89 -9.22
N CYS A 208 -1.91 14.57 -8.08
CA CYS A 208 -2.39 13.98 -6.83
C CYS A 208 -3.78 14.53 -6.44
N TYR A 209 -4.66 13.62 -6.06
CA TYR A 209 -5.98 13.90 -5.50
C TYR A 209 -6.10 13.26 -4.12
N THR A 210 -6.81 13.93 -3.21
CA THR A 210 -7.16 13.34 -1.91
C THR A 210 -8.55 13.74 -1.45
N THR A 211 -9.24 12.83 -0.77
CA THR A 211 -10.47 13.19 -0.02
C THR A 211 -10.16 13.75 1.37
N GLY A 212 -8.91 13.62 1.83
CA GLY A 212 -8.46 14.10 3.14
C GLY A 212 -7.83 15.49 3.09
N ASN A 213 -7.02 15.80 4.11
CA ASN A 213 -6.32 17.08 4.22
C ASN A 213 -5.07 17.12 3.32
N THR A 214 -5.00 18.09 2.41
CA THR A 214 -3.88 18.22 1.45
C THR A 214 -2.56 18.57 2.13
N THR A 215 -2.57 19.50 3.08
CA THR A 215 -1.37 19.91 3.84
C THR A 215 -0.76 18.74 4.59
N GLN A 216 -1.58 17.94 5.26
CA GLN A 216 -1.14 16.74 5.96
C GLN A 216 -0.57 15.72 4.98
N MET A 217 -1.27 15.44 3.87
CA MET A 217 -0.78 14.52 2.84
C MET A 217 0.60 14.93 2.34
N MET A 218 0.79 16.22 2.01
CA MET A 218 2.09 16.74 1.54
C MET A 218 3.18 16.59 2.61
N ALA A 219 2.90 17.00 3.85
CA ALA A 219 3.87 16.96 4.93
C ALA A 219 4.27 15.52 5.32
N SER A 220 3.31 14.62 5.46
CA SER A 220 3.58 13.21 5.82
C SER A 220 4.24 12.46 4.67
N THR A 221 3.89 12.76 3.42
CA THR A 221 4.57 12.20 2.24
C THR A 221 6.04 12.59 2.19
N GLN A 222 6.36 13.87 2.43
CA GLN A 222 7.75 14.32 2.46
C GLN A 222 8.57 13.57 3.51
N LYS A 223 7.98 13.33 4.70
CA LYS A 223 8.63 12.57 5.76
C LYS A 223 8.79 11.08 5.41
N ALA A 224 7.72 10.44 4.94
CA ALA A 224 7.68 8.99 4.71
C ALA A 224 8.47 8.54 3.48
N TRP A 225 8.46 9.35 2.42
CA TRP A 225 8.95 8.94 1.11
C TRP A 225 9.97 9.91 0.51
N GLY A 226 10.31 11.00 1.21
CA GLY A 226 11.21 12.03 0.69
C GLY A 226 10.66 12.79 -0.52
N MET A 227 9.36 12.65 -0.81
CA MET A 227 8.72 13.20 -2.00
C MET A 227 8.08 14.56 -1.71
N VAL A 228 8.44 15.56 -2.51
CA VAL A 228 7.76 16.86 -2.53
C VAL A 228 6.59 16.78 -3.50
N LEU A 229 5.37 16.90 -2.99
CA LEU A 229 4.17 17.02 -3.83
C LEU A 229 3.88 18.50 -4.09
N HIS A 230 4.03 18.94 -5.34
CA HIS A 230 3.82 20.36 -5.69
C HIS A 230 2.35 20.75 -5.87
N LYS A 231 1.48 19.80 -6.22
CA LYS A 231 0.06 20.05 -6.48
C LYS A 231 -0.77 18.87 -6.01
N VAL A 232 -1.56 19.10 -4.97
CA VAL A 232 -2.56 18.14 -4.46
C VAL A 232 -3.92 18.81 -4.44
N SER A 233 -4.90 18.22 -5.12
CA SER A 233 -6.28 18.70 -5.14
C SER A 233 -7.12 17.93 -4.12
N GLN A 234 -7.78 18.65 -3.22
CA GLN A 234 -8.83 18.05 -2.39
C GLN A 234 -10.09 17.88 -3.22
N ILE A 235 -10.72 16.71 -3.15
CA ILE A 235 -11.98 16.41 -3.84
C ILE A 235 -12.95 15.69 -2.92
N GLU A 236 -14.22 15.69 -3.28
CA GLU A 236 -15.23 14.84 -2.66
C GLU A 236 -15.64 13.74 -3.65
N LEU A 237 -15.72 12.52 -3.15
CA LEU A 237 -16.24 11.37 -3.89
C LEU A 237 -17.60 11.01 -3.29
N THR A 238 -18.65 11.63 -3.82
CA THR A 238 -20.03 11.42 -3.39
C THR A 238 -20.59 10.10 -3.90
N LEU A 239 -21.47 9.50 -3.09
CA LEU A 239 -22.33 8.38 -3.50
C LEU A 239 -23.36 8.93 -4.48
N GLN A 240 -23.21 8.62 -5.78
CA GLN A 240 -24.36 8.58 -6.68
C GLN A 240 -25.14 7.29 -6.43
#